data_AF-R9N751-F1
#
_entry.id   AF-R9N751-F1
#
_cell.length_a   1.000
_cell.length_b   1.000
_cell.length_c   1.000
_cell.angle_alpha   90.00
_cell.angle_beta   90.00
_cell.angle_gamma   90.00
#
_symmetry.space_group_name_H-M   'P 1'
#
loop_
_entity.id
_entity.type
_entity.pdbx_description
1 polymer ?
#
loop_
_entity_poly.entity_id
_entity_poly.type
_entity_poly.pdbx_seq_one_letter_code
_entity_poly.pdbx_strand_id
1 'polypeptide(L)'
;MRSRINSIITQNRLISRAKSRARTQSTNIGKVLNNSSNNGNNTSKAIKNQATQNNKELSKADMQAKTNFTNIRDAAEDLKGHTKKLLLMPGKDWDELTEDEISGFKEKAVSEVASMIEDYNKMIKSMTKEGGRVNELYLDQVKNYFKSSKADLEEMGITQSKDGTLEVNYETLKTADAKKLRDVFCTAGGFSDRVSKKAEDIISNAETNLVVINKNQYAGNYTYNRYGSDIFDYISNGGKYNARG
;
A
#
# COMPACT_ATOMS: atom_id res chain seq x y z
N MET A 1 25.69 -2.10 -1.31
CA MET A 1 24.78 -2.71 -0.31
C MET A 1 23.46 -1.97 -0.33
N ARG A 2 22.35 -2.63 -0.71
CA ARG A 2 21.02 -2.01 -0.82
C ARG A 2 20.39 -1.93 0.58
N SER A 3 20.24 -0.71 1.11
CA SER A 3 19.48 -0.45 2.33
C SER A 3 18.00 -0.74 2.08
N ARG A 4 17.59 -2.00 2.27
CA ARG A 4 16.17 -2.35 2.45
C ARG A 4 15.72 -1.67 3.73
N ILE A 5 14.83 -0.68 3.64
CA ILE A 5 14.17 -0.14 4.82
C ILE A 5 13.32 -1.30 5.36
N ASN A 6 13.77 -1.96 6.43
CA ASN A 6 13.06 -3.09 7.02
C ASN A 6 11.65 -2.65 7.41
N SER A 7 10.63 -3.27 6.80
CA SER A 7 9.21 -3.03 7.09
C SER A 7 8.91 -3.12 8.59
N ILE A 8 9.56 -4.05 9.30
CA ILE A 8 9.51 -4.23 10.75
C ILE A 8 9.99 -2.98 11.51
N ILE A 9 11.07 -2.32 11.07
CA ILE A 9 11.60 -1.13 11.75
C ILE A 9 10.67 0.06 11.55
N THR A 10 10.10 0.20 10.35
CA THR A 10 9.11 1.23 10.03
C THR A 10 7.80 1.00 10.80
N GLN A 11 7.31 -0.25 10.82
CA GLN A 11 6.18 -0.69 11.64
C GLN A 11 6.42 -0.41 13.13
N ASN A 12 7.57 -0.79 13.68
CA ASN A 12 7.93 -0.54 15.08
C ASN A 12 8.03 0.94 15.42
N ARG A 13 8.51 1.78 14.49
CA ARG A 13 8.54 3.24 14.66
C ARG A 13 7.14 3.83 14.65
N LEU A 14 6.27 3.38 13.76
CA LEU A 14 4.88 3.83 13.69
C LEU A 14 4.06 3.36 14.89
N ILE A 15 4.24 2.10 15.32
CA ILE A 15 3.66 1.55 16.54
C ILE A 15 4.14 2.32 17.77
N SER A 16 5.43 2.65 17.85
CA SER A 16 6.00 3.46 18.94
C SER A 16 5.45 4.87 18.97
N ARG A 17 5.28 5.52 17.81
CA ARG A 17 4.62 6.84 17.71
C ARG A 17 3.16 6.78 18.16
N ALA A 18 2.43 5.75 17.76
CA ALA A 18 1.04 5.55 18.20
C ALA A 18 0.94 5.25 19.71
N LYS A 19 1.88 4.46 20.27
CA LYS A 19 1.99 4.21 21.73
C LYS A 19 2.33 5.48 22.51
N SER A 20 3.25 6.31 22.00
CA SER A 20 3.61 7.58 22.63
C SER A 20 2.41 8.54 22.69
N ARG A 21 1.62 8.61 21.59
CA ARG A 21 0.42 9.44 21.53
C ARG A 21 -0.65 8.99 22.53
N ALA A 22 -0.85 7.69 22.69
CA ALA A 22 -1.74 7.12 23.70
C ALA A 22 -1.29 7.44 25.15
N ARG A 23 0.03 7.38 25.44
CA ARG A 23 0.58 7.73 26.76
C ARG A 23 0.41 9.21 27.12
N THR A 24 0.57 10.12 26.17
CA THR A 24 0.27 11.55 26.41
C THR A 24 -1.21 11.80 26.71
N GLN A 25 -2.11 10.95 26.22
CA GLN A 25 -3.54 11.04 26.47
C GLN A 25 -3.91 10.54 27.88
N SER A 26 -3.29 9.44 28.36
CA SER A 26 -3.49 8.96 29.74
C SER A 26 -2.99 9.96 30.79
N THR A 27 -1.88 10.66 30.52
CA THR A 27 -1.40 11.74 31.40
C THR A 27 -2.34 12.95 31.44
N ASN A 28 -3.03 13.26 30.34
CA ASN A 28 -4.00 14.36 30.28
C ASN A 28 -5.32 14.01 30.98
N ILE A 29 -5.77 12.75 30.90
CA ILE A 29 -6.92 12.24 31.66
C ILE A 29 -6.59 12.20 33.16
N GLY A 30 -5.39 11.75 33.54
CA GLY A 30 -4.91 11.81 34.92
C GLY A 30 -4.85 13.24 35.49
N LYS A 31 -4.45 14.23 34.68
CA LYS A 31 -4.52 15.65 35.06
C LYS A 31 -5.94 16.15 35.26
N VAL A 32 -6.90 15.75 34.42
CA VAL A 32 -8.31 16.15 34.56
C VAL A 32 -8.96 15.51 35.79
N LEU A 33 -8.65 14.24 36.08
CA LEU A 33 -9.09 13.56 37.30
C LEU A 33 -8.52 14.24 38.56
N ASN A 34 -7.24 14.61 38.54
CA ASN A 34 -6.60 15.28 39.67
C ASN A 34 -7.13 16.70 39.89
N ASN A 35 -7.39 17.44 38.81
CA ASN A 35 -7.95 18.80 38.89
C ASN A 35 -9.42 18.82 39.32
N SER A 36 -10.18 17.76 39.01
CA SER A 36 -11.58 17.62 39.40
C SER A 36 -11.79 17.15 40.84
N SER A 37 -10.75 16.63 41.51
CA SER A 37 -10.79 16.30 42.95
C SER A 37 -10.86 17.53 43.84
N ASN A 38 -10.48 18.71 43.34
CA ASN A 38 -10.44 19.97 44.09
C ASN A 38 -11.68 20.86 43.90
N ASN A 39 -12.57 20.53 42.95
CA ASN A 39 -13.74 21.36 42.67
C ASN A 39 -14.95 20.45 42.45
N GLY A 40 -15.87 20.43 43.43
CA GLY A 40 -16.96 19.46 43.57
C GLY A 40 -18.10 19.54 42.54
N ASN A 41 -17.79 19.75 41.25
CA ASN A 41 -18.77 19.83 40.18
C ASN A 41 -18.39 18.96 38.97
N ASN A 42 -19.20 17.92 38.75
CA ASN A 42 -19.35 17.12 37.53
C ASN A 42 -18.08 16.51 36.89
N THR A 43 -17.35 15.71 37.66
CA THR A 43 -16.36 14.73 37.15
C THR A 43 -16.91 13.92 35.97
N SER A 44 -18.17 13.49 36.04
CA SER A 44 -18.84 12.73 34.99
C SER A 44 -19.07 13.53 33.70
N LYS A 45 -19.39 14.84 33.75
CA LYS A 45 -19.46 15.68 32.54
C LYS A 45 -18.09 16.02 31.99
N ALA A 46 -17.07 16.22 32.83
CA ALA A 46 -15.70 16.45 32.37
C ALA A 46 -15.13 15.20 31.69
N ILE A 47 -15.32 14.02 32.29
CA ILE A 47 -14.97 12.72 31.71
C ILE A 47 -15.79 12.45 30.45
N LYS A 48 -17.09 12.74 30.43
CA LYS A 48 -17.96 12.55 29.26
C LYS A 48 -17.63 13.53 28.12
N ASN A 49 -17.33 14.80 28.42
CA ASN A 49 -16.90 15.80 27.44
C ASN A 49 -15.51 15.47 26.88
N GLN A 50 -14.60 14.96 27.72
CA GLN A 50 -13.29 14.50 27.27
C GLN A 50 -13.42 13.20 26.47
N ALA A 51 -14.31 12.28 26.84
CA ALA A 51 -14.64 11.07 26.08
C ALA A 51 -15.31 11.38 24.73
N THR A 52 -16.23 12.36 24.66
CA THR A 52 -16.80 12.82 23.38
C THR A 52 -15.81 13.63 22.54
N GLN A 53 -14.83 14.31 23.15
CA GLN A 53 -13.68 14.90 22.45
C GLN A 53 -12.65 13.84 21.98
N ASN A 54 -12.64 12.66 22.63
CA ASN A 54 -11.77 11.52 22.33
C ASN A 54 -12.36 10.55 21.28
N ASN A 55 -13.67 10.61 21.01
CA ASN A 55 -14.28 10.13 19.76
C ASN A 55 -13.94 11.11 18.62
N LYS A 56 -12.64 11.34 18.41
CA LYS A 56 -12.19 12.27 17.38
C LYS A 56 -12.41 11.58 16.03
N GLU A 57 -13.39 12.07 15.28
CA GLU A 57 -13.44 11.84 13.84
C GLU A 57 -12.03 12.06 13.27
N LEU A 58 -11.62 11.18 12.37
CA LEU A 58 -10.31 11.28 11.71
C LEU A 58 -10.12 12.73 11.23
N SER A 59 -8.92 13.28 11.43
CA SER A 59 -8.65 14.61 10.89
C SER A 59 -8.85 14.60 9.38
N LYS A 60 -9.16 15.74 8.75
CA LYS A 60 -9.29 15.82 7.28
C LYS A 60 -8.07 15.23 6.57
N ALA A 61 -6.88 15.47 7.12
CA ALA A 61 -5.63 14.90 6.62
C ALA A 61 -5.57 13.38 6.79
N ASP A 62 -5.95 12.85 7.97
CA ASP A 62 -5.96 11.40 8.20
C ASP A 62 -7.03 10.67 7.36
N MET A 63 -8.18 11.30 7.11
CA MET A 63 -9.21 10.77 6.20
C MET A 63 -8.70 10.72 4.77
N GLN A 64 -8.07 11.80 4.30
CA GLN A 64 -7.48 11.85 2.97
C GLN A 64 -6.36 10.82 2.83
N ALA A 65 -5.48 10.70 3.83
CA ALA A 65 -4.43 9.69 3.85
C ALA A 65 -4.99 8.27 3.84
N LYS A 66 -6.07 8.01 4.60
CA LYS A 66 -6.77 6.72 4.57
C LYS A 66 -7.29 6.41 3.17
N THR A 67 -7.96 7.35 2.52
CA THR A 67 -8.43 7.19 1.14
C THR A 67 -7.28 6.94 0.17
N ASN A 68 -6.21 7.71 0.26
CA ASN A 68 -5.07 7.56 -0.63
C ASN A 68 -4.37 6.21 -0.44
N PHE A 69 -4.10 5.78 0.79
CA PHE A 69 -3.48 4.49 1.06
C PHE A 69 -4.37 3.30 0.69
N THR A 70 -5.70 3.41 0.85
CA THR A 70 -6.63 2.41 0.30
C THR A 70 -6.50 2.33 -1.22
N ASN A 71 -6.54 3.46 -1.92
CA ASN A 71 -6.40 3.48 -3.38
C ASN A 71 -5.03 2.98 -3.87
N ILE A 72 -3.95 3.27 -3.13
CA ILE A 72 -2.61 2.73 -3.41
C ILE A 72 -2.63 1.21 -3.31
N ARG A 73 -3.18 0.67 -2.21
CA ARG A 73 -3.26 -0.78 -1.98
C ARG A 73 -4.08 -1.45 -3.08
N ASP A 74 -5.30 -0.99 -3.30
CA ASP A 74 -6.25 -1.63 -4.22
C ASP A 74 -5.71 -1.63 -5.66
N ALA A 75 -5.20 -0.49 -6.14
CA ALA A 75 -4.59 -0.41 -7.46
C ALA A 75 -3.33 -1.29 -7.59
N ALA A 76 -2.54 -1.41 -6.52
CA ALA A 76 -1.37 -2.30 -6.52
C ALA A 76 -1.79 -3.79 -6.51
N GLU A 77 -2.86 -4.16 -5.82
CA GLU A 77 -3.42 -5.52 -5.82
C GLU A 77 -3.99 -5.89 -7.19
N ASP A 78 -4.75 -4.99 -7.82
CA ASP A 78 -5.32 -5.19 -9.15
C ASP A 78 -4.21 -5.35 -10.21
N LEU A 79 -3.18 -4.48 -10.16
CA LEU A 79 -1.99 -4.59 -11.01
C LEU A 79 -1.31 -5.96 -10.86
N LYS A 80 -1.17 -6.46 -9.63
CA LYS A 80 -0.60 -7.79 -9.37
C LYS A 80 -1.50 -8.89 -9.92
N GLY A 81 -2.82 -8.73 -9.83
CA GLY A 81 -3.81 -9.63 -10.41
C GLY A 81 -3.63 -9.78 -11.92
N HIS A 82 -3.55 -8.65 -12.63
CA HIS A 82 -3.28 -8.63 -14.07
C HIS A 82 -1.91 -9.22 -14.42
N THR A 83 -0.87 -8.86 -13.68
CA THR A 83 0.48 -9.42 -13.88
C THR A 83 0.50 -10.94 -13.69
N LYS A 84 -0.19 -11.47 -12.67
CA LYS A 84 -0.27 -12.91 -12.43
C LYS A 84 -0.90 -13.62 -13.62
N LYS A 85 -1.96 -13.08 -14.21
CA LYS A 85 -2.57 -13.66 -15.42
C LYS A 85 -1.61 -13.62 -16.60
N LEU A 86 -0.91 -12.49 -16.81
CA LEU A 86 0.08 -12.35 -17.87
C LEU A 86 1.22 -13.37 -17.74
N LEU A 87 1.73 -13.59 -16.52
CA LEU A 87 2.81 -14.56 -16.25
C LEU A 87 2.39 -16.03 -16.39
N LEU A 88 1.08 -16.31 -16.40
CA LEU A 88 0.55 -17.63 -16.72
C LEU A 88 0.36 -17.83 -18.23
N MET A 89 0.71 -16.82 -19.05
CA MET A 89 0.68 -16.89 -20.50
C MET A 89 2.10 -16.99 -21.09
N PRO A 90 2.30 -17.73 -22.19
CA PRO A 90 1.35 -18.66 -22.79
C PRO A 90 1.24 -19.91 -21.93
N GLY A 91 0.07 -20.55 -21.88
CA GLY A 91 -0.14 -21.79 -21.11
C GLY A 91 0.56 -23.03 -21.71
N LYS A 92 1.42 -22.84 -22.72
CA LYS A 92 2.20 -23.84 -23.45
C LYS A 92 3.55 -23.24 -23.84
N ASP A 93 4.49 -24.10 -24.21
CA ASP A 93 5.76 -23.65 -24.76
C ASP A 93 5.54 -22.86 -26.05
N TRP A 94 6.22 -21.72 -26.17
CA TRP A 94 5.98 -20.76 -27.25
C TRP A 94 6.25 -21.32 -28.63
N ASP A 95 7.30 -22.15 -28.74
CA ASP A 95 7.73 -22.74 -30.01
C ASP A 95 6.76 -23.86 -30.48
N GLU A 96 5.80 -24.25 -29.63
CA GLU A 96 4.74 -25.22 -29.93
C GLU A 96 3.41 -24.56 -30.29
N LEU A 97 3.30 -23.23 -30.20
CA LEU A 97 2.06 -22.52 -30.51
C LEU A 97 1.82 -22.45 -32.01
N THR A 98 0.57 -22.71 -32.41
CA THR A 98 0.07 -22.43 -33.76
C THR A 98 -0.16 -20.93 -33.98
N GLU A 99 -0.24 -20.50 -35.24
CA GLU A 99 -0.49 -19.09 -35.59
C GLU A 99 -1.80 -18.55 -35.01
N ASP A 100 -2.85 -19.38 -34.99
CA ASP A 100 -4.15 -19.03 -34.39
C ASP A 100 -4.03 -18.87 -32.86
N GLU A 101 -3.25 -19.74 -32.20
CA GLU A 101 -3.00 -19.63 -30.75
C GLU A 101 -2.14 -18.42 -30.40
N ILE A 102 -1.17 -18.04 -31.25
CA ILE A 102 -0.37 -16.82 -31.09
C ILE A 102 -1.28 -15.59 -31.21
N SER A 103 -2.18 -15.58 -32.20
CA SER A 103 -3.15 -14.50 -32.38
C SER A 103 -4.08 -14.37 -31.17
N GLY A 104 -4.64 -15.48 -30.69
CA GLY A 104 -5.49 -15.50 -29.50
C GLY A 104 -4.76 -15.15 -28.19
N PHE A 105 -3.47 -15.52 -28.06
CA PHE A 105 -2.61 -15.06 -26.97
C PHE A 105 -2.45 -13.54 -27.02
N LYS A 106 -2.14 -12.99 -28.20
CA LYS A 106 -1.86 -11.58 -28.39
C LYS A 106 -3.04 -10.71 -28.00
N GLU A 107 -4.26 -11.04 -28.43
CA GLU A 107 -5.46 -10.29 -28.04
C GLU A 107 -5.66 -10.24 -26.51
N LYS A 108 -5.52 -11.39 -25.84
CA LYS A 108 -5.65 -11.48 -24.37
C LYS A 108 -4.55 -10.71 -23.66
N ALA A 109 -3.30 -10.86 -24.11
CA ALA A 109 -2.15 -10.19 -23.54
C ALA A 109 -2.27 -8.66 -23.68
N VAL A 110 -2.68 -8.15 -24.84
CA VAL A 110 -2.88 -6.70 -25.06
C VAL A 110 -3.93 -6.14 -24.10
N SER A 111 -5.06 -6.84 -23.92
CA SER A 111 -6.10 -6.41 -22.98
C SER A 111 -5.60 -6.39 -21.53
N GLU A 112 -4.92 -7.45 -21.09
CA GLU A 112 -4.42 -7.56 -19.72
C GLU A 112 -3.27 -6.58 -19.45
N VAL A 113 -2.40 -6.30 -20.43
CA VAL A 113 -1.36 -5.26 -20.35
C VAL A 113 -1.99 -3.88 -20.20
N ALA A 114 -3.03 -3.56 -20.97
CA ALA A 114 -3.71 -2.28 -20.87
C ALA A 114 -4.33 -2.07 -19.47
N SER A 115 -5.04 -3.07 -18.93
CA SER A 115 -5.59 -3.00 -17.57
C SER A 115 -4.50 -2.87 -16.51
N MET A 116 -3.42 -3.66 -16.63
CA MET A 116 -2.26 -3.55 -15.74
C MET A 116 -1.68 -2.13 -15.73
N ILE A 117 -1.57 -1.48 -16.89
CA ILE A 117 -1.06 -0.11 -17.02
C ILE A 117 -2.05 0.92 -16.43
N GLU A 118 -3.35 0.68 -16.56
CA GLU A 118 -4.36 1.52 -15.92
C GLU A 118 -4.19 1.52 -14.40
N ASP A 119 -4.05 0.36 -13.80
CA ASP A 119 -3.88 0.22 -12.34
C ASP A 119 -2.50 0.69 -11.87
N TYR A 120 -1.45 0.50 -12.69
CA TYR A 120 -0.16 1.14 -12.50
C TYR A 120 -0.34 2.66 -12.38
N ASN A 121 -1.09 3.28 -13.29
CA ASN A 121 -1.31 4.72 -13.29
C ASN A 121 -2.11 5.18 -12.07
N LYS A 122 -3.14 4.43 -11.66
CA LYS A 122 -3.89 4.70 -10.43
C LYS A 122 -2.98 4.64 -9.19
N MET A 123 -2.09 3.65 -9.14
CA MET A 123 -1.11 3.48 -8.07
C MET A 123 -0.12 4.66 -8.02
N ILE A 124 0.49 5.04 -9.16
CA ILE A 124 1.40 6.19 -9.26
C ILE A 124 0.72 7.50 -8.83
N LYS A 125 -0.50 7.76 -9.33
CA LYS A 125 -1.27 8.97 -8.99
C LYS A 125 -1.62 9.01 -7.50
N SER A 126 -2.01 7.89 -6.90
CA SER A 126 -2.38 7.82 -5.49
C SER A 126 -1.16 7.98 -4.58
N MET A 127 -0.01 7.37 -4.92
CA MET A 127 1.26 7.60 -4.22
C MET A 127 1.72 9.06 -4.31
N THR A 128 1.56 9.70 -5.47
CA THR A 128 1.91 11.11 -5.68
C THR A 128 1.03 12.04 -4.86
N LYS A 129 -0.28 11.76 -4.80
CA LYS A 129 -1.24 12.52 -3.98
C LYS A 129 -0.95 12.40 -2.48
N GLU A 130 -0.57 11.22 -2.02
CA GLU A 130 -0.19 11.01 -0.62
C GLU A 130 1.16 11.66 -0.29
N GLY A 131 2.12 11.57 -1.22
CA GLY A 131 3.47 12.08 -1.04
C GLY A 131 4.24 11.34 0.06
N GLY A 132 5.31 11.98 0.54
CA GLY A 132 6.14 11.45 1.62
C GLY A 132 7.25 10.53 1.12
N ARG A 133 8.33 10.49 1.89
CA ARG A 133 9.63 9.94 1.45
C ARG A 133 9.59 8.47 0.99
N VAL A 134 8.76 7.63 1.61
CA VAL A 134 8.66 6.21 1.24
C VAL A 134 7.94 6.06 -0.10
N ASN A 135 6.85 6.81 -0.32
CA ASN A 135 6.13 6.80 -1.58
C ASN A 135 6.99 7.39 -2.71
N GLU A 136 7.70 8.50 -2.45
CA GLU A 136 8.66 9.09 -3.40
C GLU A 136 9.75 8.10 -3.82
N LEU A 137 10.34 7.38 -2.86
CA LEU A 137 11.33 6.34 -3.15
C LEU A 137 10.75 5.23 -4.03
N TYR A 138 9.52 4.80 -3.77
CA TYR A 138 8.86 3.77 -4.58
C TYR A 138 8.51 4.27 -5.98
N LEU A 139 8.03 5.52 -6.11
CA LEU A 139 7.81 6.18 -7.39
C LEU A 139 9.09 6.18 -8.23
N ASP A 140 10.23 6.56 -7.67
CA ASP A 140 11.51 6.57 -8.38
C ASP A 140 11.95 5.17 -8.83
N GLN A 141 11.77 4.16 -7.97
CA GLN A 141 12.10 2.78 -8.29
C GLN A 141 11.27 2.25 -9.45
N VAL A 142 9.95 2.47 -9.40
CA VAL A 142 9.03 2.03 -10.45
C VAL A 142 9.28 2.78 -11.76
N LYS A 143 9.53 4.09 -11.72
CA LYS A 143 9.95 4.89 -12.89
C LYS A 143 11.22 4.34 -13.53
N ASN A 144 12.19 3.90 -12.73
CA ASN A 144 13.44 3.34 -13.25
C ASN A 144 13.26 1.96 -13.91
N TYR A 145 12.23 1.20 -13.57
CA TYR A 145 11.91 -0.04 -14.29
C TYR A 145 11.47 0.23 -15.72
N PHE A 146 10.68 1.29 -15.96
CA PHE A 146 10.35 1.73 -17.31
C PHE A 146 11.61 2.07 -18.09
N LYS A 147 12.50 2.90 -17.52
CA LYS A 147 13.76 3.29 -18.18
C LYS A 147 14.61 2.09 -18.59
N SER A 148 14.59 1.03 -17.80
CA SER A 148 15.35 -0.20 -18.07
C SER A 148 14.77 -1.03 -19.23
N SER A 149 13.51 -0.80 -19.61
CA SER A 149 12.81 -1.48 -20.72
C SER A 149 12.26 -0.48 -21.73
N LYS A 150 12.84 0.73 -21.78
CA LYS A 150 12.29 1.86 -22.53
C LYS A 150 12.14 1.56 -24.01
N ALA A 151 13.19 1.01 -24.64
CA ALA A 151 13.21 0.73 -26.07
C ALA A 151 12.07 -0.23 -26.46
N ASP A 152 11.94 -1.37 -25.76
CA ASP A 152 10.91 -2.36 -26.05
C ASP A 152 9.50 -1.81 -25.79
N LEU A 153 9.32 -1.04 -24.71
CA LEU A 153 8.03 -0.45 -24.36
C LEU A 153 7.61 0.62 -25.37
N GLU A 154 8.52 1.49 -25.80
CA GLU A 154 8.24 2.53 -26.80
C GLU A 154 7.94 1.93 -28.17
N GLU A 155 8.62 0.85 -28.56
CA GLU A 155 8.33 0.10 -29.79
C GLU A 155 6.91 -0.48 -29.78
N MET A 156 6.41 -0.87 -28.60
CA MET A 156 5.03 -1.32 -28.40
C MET A 156 4.03 -0.18 -28.16
N GLY A 157 4.44 1.08 -28.36
CA GLY A 157 3.58 2.25 -28.22
C GLY A 157 3.31 2.66 -26.78
N ILE A 158 4.15 2.26 -25.82
CA ILE A 158 4.02 2.62 -24.42
C ILE A 158 5.10 3.62 -24.05
N THR A 159 4.69 4.81 -23.61
CA THR A 159 5.61 5.88 -23.23
C THR A 159 5.42 6.28 -21.77
N GLN A 160 6.43 6.89 -21.16
CA GLN A 160 6.36 7.39 -19.79
C GLN A 160 6.27 8.91 -19.75
N SER A 161 5.21 9.40 -19.12
CA SER A 161 5.00 10.82 -18.82
C SER A 161 5.92 11.30 -17.68
N LYS A 162 6.11 12.62 -17.54
CA LYS A 162 7.05 13.20 -16.54
C LYS A 162 6.70 12.82 -15.10
N ASP A 163 5.42 12.65 -14.80
CA ASP A 163 4.93 12.24 -13.49
C ASP A 163 5.19 10.75 -13.20
N GLY A 164 5.59 9.96 -14.20
CA GLY A 164 5.86 8.53 -14.14
C GLY A 164 4.70 7.65 -14.56
N THR A 165 3.55 8.23 -14.90
CA THR A 165 2.44 7.49 -15.52
C THR A 165 2.82 7.04 -16.93
N LEU A 166 2.16 5.99 -17.40
CA LEU A 166 2.37 5.43 -18.73
C LEU A 166 1.19 5.75 -19.63
N GLU A 167 1.49 6.09 -20.88
CA GLU A 167 0.52 6.29 -21.94
C GLU A 167 0.63 5.14 -22.94
N VAL A 168 -0.51 4.62 -23.39
CA VAL A 168 -0.60 3.47 -24.28
C VAL A 168 -1.22 3.89 -25.60
N ASN A 169 -0.47 3.74 -26.70
CA ASN A 169 -1.05 3.73 -28.03
C ASN A 169 -1.58 2.33 -28.33
N TYR A 170 -2.89 2.15 -28.17
CA TYR A 170 -3.55 0.85 -28.34
C TYR A 170 -3.36 0.24 -29.73
N GLU A 171 -3.31 1.05 -30.79
CA GLU A 171 -3.15 0.55 -32.15
C GLU A 171 -1.72 0.04 -32.38
N THR A 172 -0.72 0.72 -31.83
CA THR A 172 0.66 0.22 -31.84
C THR A 172 0.81 -1.03 -30.95
N LEU A 173 0.20 -1.05 -29.77
CA LEU A 173 0.27 -2.21 -28.88
C LEU A 173 -0.39 -3.45 -29.50
N LYS A 174 -1.52 -3.29 -30.20
CA LYS A 174 -2.18 -4.37 -30.96
C LYS A 174 -1.36 -4.88 -32.13
N THR A 175 -0.48 -4.06 -32.70
CA THR A 175 0.36 -4.46 -33.85
C THR A 175 1.74 -4.93 -33.44
N ALA A 176 2.11 -4.79 -32.16
CA ALA A 176 3.37 -5.26 -31.58
C ALA A 176 3.66 -6.75 -31.89
N ASP A 177 4.95 -7.07 -32.01
CA ASP A 177 5.42 -8.45 -32.15
C ASP A 177 5.02 -9.28 -30.92
N ALA A 178 4.42 -10.45 -31.16
CA ALA A 178 3.86 -11.28 -30.10
C ALA A 178 4.95 -11.82 -29.16
N LYS A 179 6.14 -12.12 -29.69
CA LYS A 179 7.27 -12.63 -28.90
C LYS A 179 7.85 -11.55 -28.00
N LYS A 180 8.01 -10.32 -28.50
CA LYS A 180 8.38 -9.15 -27.68
C LYS A 180 7.36 -8.85 -26.59
N LEU A 181 6.06 -8.89 -26.93
CA LEU A 181 4.99 -8.71 -25.95
C LEU A 181 5.11 -9.73 -24.81
N ARG A 182 5.33 -11.01 -25.14
CA ARG A 182 5.56 -12.08 -24.17
C ARG A 182 6.81 -11.83 -23.31
N ASP A 183 7.93 -11.48 -23.94
CA ASP A 183 9.20 -11.31 -23.23
C ASP A 183 9.15 -10.17 -22.22
N VAL A 184 8.45 -9.08 -22.58
CA VAL A 184 8.34 -7.89 -21.73
C VAL A 184 7.27 -8.05 -20.64
N PHE A 185 6.12 -8.67 -20.93
CA PHE A 185 4.97 -8.67 -20.03
C PHE A 185 4.58 -10.03 -19.45
N CYS A 186 4.96 -11.13 -20.09
CA CYS A 186 4.51 -12.47 -19.71
C CYS A 186 5.63 -13.35 -19.14
N THR A 187 6.86 -12.83 -19.07
CA THR A 187 8.02 -13.60 -18.60
C THR A 187 8.48 -13.12 -17.22
N ALA A 188 8.91 -14.06 -16.37
CA ALA A 188 9.55 -13.72 -15.10
C ALA A 188 10.80 -12.86 -15.33
N GLY A 189 10.96 -11.79 -14.55
CA GLY A 189 11.99 -10.78 -14.76
C GLY A 189 11.62 -9.71 -15.81
N GLY A 190 10.54 -9.89 -16.55
CA GLY A 190 9.94 -8.90 -17.44
C GLY A 190 9.56 -7.60 -16.72
N PHE A 191 9.12 -6.61 -17.49
CA PHE A 191 8.67 -5.32 -16.95
C PHE A 191 7.50 -5.49 -15.97
N SER A 192 6.46 -6.25 -16.35
CA SER A 192 5.28 -6.51 -15.51
C SER A 192 5.66 -7.16 -14.18
N ASP A 193 6.48 -8.21 -14.21
CA ASP A 193 6.92 -8.94 -13.01
C ASP A 193 7.74 -8.06 -12.08
N ARG A 194 8.67 -7.24 -12.61
CA ARG A 194 9.46 -6.31 -11.80
C ARG A 194 8.60 -5.25 -11.11
N VAL A 195 7.62 -4.71 -11.83
CA VAL A 195 6.66 -3.75 -11.27
C VAL A 195 5.78 -4.42 -10.23
N SER A 196 5.25 -5.62 -10.51
CA SER A 196 4.41 -6.40 -9.60
C SER A 196 5.12 -6.77 -8.30
N LYS A 197 6.37 -7.21 -8.36
CA LYS A 197 7.20 -7.45 -7.17
C LYS A 197 7.38 -6.20 -6.32
N LYS A 198 7.51 -5.03 -6.97
CA LYS A 198 7.60 -3.75 -6.25
C LYS A 198 6.26 -3.31 -5.69
N ALA A 199 5.16 -3.65 -6.35
CA ALA A 199 3.81 -3.44 -5.85
C ALA A 199 3.58 -4.15 -4.51
N GLU A 200 4.23 -5.29 -4.24
CA GLU A 200 4.17 -5.95 -2.93
C GLU A 200 4.70 -5.07 -1.79
N ASP A 201 5.84 -4.42 -1.99
CA ASP A 201 6.41 -3.48 -1.02
C ASP A 201 5.49 -2.26 -0.82
N ILE A 202 4.82 -1.82 -1.89
CA ILE A 202 3.89 -0.68 -1.90
C ILE A 202 2.62 -1.04 -1.12
N ILE A 203 2.05 -2.23 -1.35
CA ILE A 203 0.91 -2.78 -0.60
C ILE A 203 1.25 -2.84 0.89
N SER A 204 2.38 -3.45 1.25
CA SER A 204 2.80 -3.57 2.66
C SER A 204 2.96 -2.20 3.35
N ASN A 205 3.48 -1.21 2.63
CA ASN A 205 3.56 0.17 3.12
C ASN A 205 2.17 0.79 3.31
N ALA A 206 1.27 0.61 2.33
CA ALA A 206 -0.10 1.13 2.41
C ALA A 206 -0.87 0.50 3.57
N GLU A 207 -0.85 -0.82 3.71
CA GLU A 207 -1.46 -1.54 4.84
C GLU A 207 -0.92 -1.08 6.19
N THR A 208 0.40 -0.93 6.30
CA THR A 208 1.03 -0.44 7.52
C THR A 208 0.52 0.95 7.90
N ASN A 209 0.39 1.87 6.94
CA ASN A 209 -0.14 3.21 7.21
C ASN A 209 -1.63 3.20 7.52
N LEU A 210 -2.43 2.37 6.84
CA LEU A 210 -3.86 2.18 7.14
C LEU A 210 -4.08 1.69 8.57
N VAL A 211 -3.29 0.71 9.04
CA VAL A 211 -3.34 0.22 10.43
C VAL A 211 -3.04 1.35 11.41
N VAL A 212 -2.06 2.21 11.11
CA VAL A 212 -1.67 3.33 11.98
C VAL A 212 -2.77 4.40 12.04
N ILE A 213 -3.35 4.74 10.88
CA ILE A 213 -4.44 5.72 10.80
C ILE A 213 -5.68 5.22 11.54
N ASN A 214 -6.07 3.96 11.31
CA ASN A 214 -7.17 3.34 12.05
C ASN A 214 -6.86 3.27 13.56
N LYS A 215 -5.61 2.96 13.95
CA LYS A 215 -5.21 2.99 15.36
C LYS A 215 -5.35 4.38 15.99
N ASN A 216 -5.02 5.46 15.29
CA ASN A 216 -5.23 6.82 15.79
C ASN A 216 -6.72 7.11 16.06
N GLN A 217 -7.63 6.50 15.29
CA GLN A 217 -9.08 6.60 15.50
C GLN A 217 -9.52 5.93 16.81
N TYR A 218 -8.92 4.78 17.17
CA TYR A 218 -9.34 3.98 18.34
C TYR A 218 -8.46 4.15 19.58
N ALA A 219 -7.29 4.80 19.48
CA ALA A 219 -6.39 5.04 20.62
C ALA A 219 -7.02 5.87 21.76
N GLY A 220 -8.13 6.58 21.49
CA GLY A 220 -8.93 7.27 22.50
C GLY A 220 -9.88 6.37 23.31
N ASN A 221 -10.03 5.07 22.95
CA ASN A 221 -11.03 4.15 23.53
C ASN A 221 -10.45 2.93 24.26
N TYR A 222 -9.12 2.78 24.37
CA TYR A 222 -8.51 1.64 25.06
C TYR A 222 -8.03 2.02 26.47
N THR A 223 -8.90 1.82 27.45
CA THR A 223 -8.49 1.67 28.85
C THR A 223 -7.78 0.32 28.99
N TYR A 224 -6.59 0.32 29.59
CA TYR A 224 -5.93 -0.89 30.08
C TYR A 224 -6.94 -1.75 30.85
N ASN A 225 -7.13 -3.02 30.47
CA ASN A 225 -7.81 -3.95 31.38
C ASN A 225 -6.85 -4.30 32.53
N ARG A 226 -7.40 -4.57 33.72
CA ARG A 226 -6.71 -4.80 35.01
C ARG A 226 -5.61 -5.88 34.98
N TYR A 227 -5.53 -6.66 33.90
CA TYR A 227 -4.57 -7.74 33.70
C TYR A 227 -3.41 -7.39 32.73
N GLY A 228 -3.28 -6.14 32.29
CA GLY A 228 -2.10 -5.66 31.56
C GLY A 228 -1.90 -6.25 30.16
N SER A 229 -2.85 -7.02 29.64
CA SER A 229 -2.81 -7.50 28.25
C SER A 229 -3.41 -6.45 27.31
N ASP A 230 -2.58 -6.03 26.36
CA ASP A 230 -3.00 -5.19 25.26
C ASP A 230 -3.58 -6.08 24.14
N ILE A 231 -4.64 -5.64 23.45
CA ILE A 231 -5.15 -6.31 22.24
C ILE A 231 -4.11 -6.38 21.11
N PHE A 232 -2.99 -5.66 21.26
CA PHE A 232 -1.80 -5.70 20.41
C PHE A 232 -1.07 -7.05 20.45
N ASP A 233 -1.15 -7.80 21.55
CA ASP A 233 -0.59 -9.15 21.65
C ASP A 233 -1.45 -10.18 20.91
N TYR A 234 -2.75 -9.89 20.75
CA TYR A 234 -3.71 -10.76 20.07
C TYR A 234 -3.69 -10.59 18.55
N ILE A 235 -3.55 -9.36 18.04
CA ILE A 235 -3.61 -9.05 16.60
C ILE A 235 -2.25 -9.26 15.89
N SER A 236 -1.12 -9.24 16.63
CA SER A 236 0.22 -9.39 16.04
C SER A 236 0.71 -10.85 15.88
N ASN A 237 -0.13 -11.85 16.17
CA ASN A 237 0.23 -13.28 16.16
C ASN A 237 1.57 -13.58 16.87
N GLY A 238 1.88 -12.80 17.91
CA GLY A 238 3.18 -12.78 18.57
C GLY A 238 2.99 -12.57 20.05
N GLY A 239 2.42 -13.57 20.72
CA GLY A 239 2.43 -13.66 22.17
C GLY A 239 3.87 -13.51 22.67
N LYS A 240 4.12 -12.45 23.42
CA LYS A 240 5.26 -12.40 24.34
C LYS A 240 4.68 -12.16 25.72
N TYR A 241 5.25 -12.87 26.69
CA TYR A 241 4.88 -12.90 28.12
C TYR A 241 3.79 -13.92 28.48
N ASN A 242 4.11 -15.21 28.28
CA ASN A 242 3.71 -16.21 29.26
C ASN A 242 4.81 -16.23 30.35
N ALA A 243 4.73 -15.31 31.30
CA ALA A 243 5.53 -15.35 32.52
C ALA A 243 4.57 -15.65 33.67
N ARG A 244 4.35 -16.95 33.89
CA ARG A 244 3.91 -17.44 35.20
C ARG A 244 5.06 -17.20 36.17
N GLY A 245 4.83 -16.33 37.14
CA GLY A 245 5.53 -16.24 38.40
C GLY A 245 4.47 -16.20 39.49
#